data_AF-A0A7J6TUJ6-F1
#
_entry.id   AF-A0A7J6TUJ6-F1
#
_cell.length_a   1.000
_cell.length_b   1.000
_cell.length_c   1.000
_cell.angle_alpha   90.00
_cell.angle_beta   90.00
_cell.angle_gamma   90.00
#
_symmetry.space_group_name_H-M   'P 1'
#
loop_
_entity.id
_entity.type
_entity.pdbx_description
1 polymer ?
#
loop_
_entity_poly.entity_id
_entity_poly.type
_entity_poly.pdbx_seq_one_letter_code
_entity_poly.pdbx_strand_id
1 'polypeptide(L)'
;GSPYYAECLLKELVQWFKTSFFKWMDKPECAACGCKNTASQGATTPTPEEQKGMAGQVEVYRCTVCGSLTRYPRYNHPVALLHTRSGRCGEWANCFCLVARSLGFEVRHVI
;
A
#
# COMPACT_ATOMS: atom_id res chain seq x y z
N GLY A 1 14.28 -0.40 28.03
CA GLY A 1 15.29 -0.23 26.98
C GLY A 1 15.79 1.21 27.00
N SER A 2 17.04 1.46 26.62
CA SER A 2 17.57 2.83 26.53
C SER A 2 16.76 3.64 25.49
N PRO A 3 16.40 4.91 25.74
CA PRO A 3 15.73 5.77 24.76
C PRO A 3 16.46 5.82 23.40
N TYR A 4 17.79 5.79 23.43
CA TYR A 4 18.63 5.73 22.24
C TYR A 4 18.37 4.50 21.36
N TYR A 5 18.12 3.34 21.97
CA TYR A 5 17.80 2.11 21.22
C TYR A 5 16.46 2.24 20.49
N ALA A 6 15.44 2.82 21.14
CA ALA A 6 14.13 3.02 20.52
C ALA A 6 14.22 3.97 19.32
N GLU A 7 15.02 5.04 19.41
CA GLU A 7 15.27 5.96 18.31
C GLU A 7 15.99 5.29 17.13
N CYS A 8 17.03 4.50 17.40
CA CYS A 8 17.74 3.74 16.38
C CYS A 8 16.81 2.73 15.71
N LEU A 9 16.04 1.98 16.49
CA LEU A 9 15.08 1.01 15.97
C LEU A 9 14.01 1.68 15.09
N LEU A 10 13.49 2.85 15.49
CA LEU A 10 12.51 3.58 14.68
C LEU A 10 13.11 4.06 13.35
N LYS A 11 14.35 4.56 13.35
CA LYS A 11 15.06 4.97 12.12
C LYS A 11 15.25 3.80 11.17
N GLU A 12 15.73 2.67 11.68
CA GLU A 12 15.89 1.44 10.90
C GLU A 12 14.54 0.92 10.38
N LEU A 13 13.49 1.01 11.20
CA LEU A 13 12.14 0.60 10.79
C LEU A 13 11.64 1.44 9.61
N VAL A 14 11.81 2.76 9.65
CA VAL A 14 11.43 3.66 8.53
C VAL A 14 12.23 3.31 7.28
N GLN A 15 13.54 3.11 7.41
CA GLN A 15 14.41 2.77 6.29
C GLN A 15 14.01 1.42 5.67
N TRP A 16 13.85 0.38 6.48
CA TRP A 16 13.40 -0.94 6.02
C TRP A 16 12.03 -0.85 5.35
N PHE A 17 11.09 -0.12 5.96
CA PHE A 17 9.74 -0.02 5.43
C PHE A 17 9.71 0.64 4.06
N LYS A 18 10.49 1.70 3.86
CA LYS A 18 10.57 2.45 2.59
C LYS A 18 11.34 1.73 1.49
N THR A 19 12.41 1.02 1.84
CA THR A 19 13.36 0.46 0.85
C THR A 19 13.09 -1.00 0.53
N SER A 20 12.53 -1.76 1.47
CA SER A 20 12.44 -3.22 1.38
C SER A 20 11.01 -3.75 1.48
N PHE A 21 10.18 -3.18 2.36
CA PHE A 21 8.85 -3.71 2.62
C PHE A 21 7.77 -3.15 1.70
N PHE A 22 7.63 -1.82 1.63
CA PHE A 22 6.49 -1.15 1.00
C PHE A 22 6.91 -0.39 -0.26
N LYS A 23 6.20 -0.62 -1.36
CA LYS A 23 6.49 0.00 -2.66
C LYS A 23 5.55 1.17 -2.94
N TRP A 24 6.11 2.30 -3.34
CA TRP A 24 5.31 3.41 -3.86
C TRP A 24 4.60 2.98 -5.15
N MET A 25 3.31 3.29 -5.24
CA MET A 25 2.47 2.95 -6.39
C MET A 25 1.84 4.21 -6.98
N ASP A 26 2.34 4.61 -8.14
CA ASP A 26 1.73 5.68 -8.95
C ASP A 26 0.72 5.10 -9.95
N LYS A 27 1.20 4.13 -10.75
CA LYS A 27 0.41 3.27 -11.65
C LYS A 27 0.81 1.80 -11.47
N PRO A 28 -0.14 0.85 -11.46
CA PRO A 28 0.18 -0.57 -11.32
C PRO A 28 0.78 -1.14 -12.60
N GLU A 29 1.62 -2.16 -12.47
CA GLU A 29 2.03 -2.98 -13.61
C GLU A 29 0.86 -3.87 -14.05
N CYS A 30 0.82 -4.23 -15.33
CA CYS A 30 -0.24 -5.10 -15.84
C CYS A 30 -0.20 -6.47 -15.14
N ALA A 31 -1.32 -6.88 -14.54
CA ALA A 31 -1.42 -8.17 -13.84
C ALA A 31 -1.26 -9.39 -14.78
N ALA A 32 -1.50 -9.23 -16.09
CA ALA A 32 -1.43 -10.33 -17.05
C ALA A 32 -0.03 -10.51 -17.67
N CYS A 33 0.69 -9.41 -17.94
CA CYS A 33 1.96 -9.47 -18.68
C CYS A 33 3.14 -8.75 -18.00
N GLY A 34 2.92 -8.11 -16.84
CA GLY A 34 3.96 -7.38 -16.11
C GLY A 34 4.42 -6.07 -16.77
N CYS A 35 3.80 -5.66 -17.89
CA CYS A 35 4.17 -4.42 -18.55
C CYS A 35 3.85 -3.20 -17.66
N LYS A 36 4.79 -2.26 -17.56
CA LYS A 36 4.65 -1.00 -16.82
C LYS A 36 3.83 0.06 -17.54
N ASN A 37 3.48 -0.20 -18.81
CA ASN A 37 2.73 0.74 -19.63
C ASN A 37 1.23 0.44 -19.53
N THR A 38 0.62 1.07 -18.53
CA THR A 38 -0.82 1.03 -18.30
C THR A 38 -1.40 2.44 -18.26
N ALA A 39 -2.54 2.63 -18.89
CA ALA A 39 -3.29 3.88 -18.88
C ALA A 39 -4.47 3.80 -17.92
N SER A 40 -4.71 4.85 -17.12
CA SER A 40 -5.88 4.92 -16.26
C SER A 40 -7.16 4.89 -17.09
N GLN A 41 -8.18 4.19 -16.60
CA GLN A 41 -9.53 4.14 -17.15
C GLN A 41 -10.55 4.75 -16.17
N GLY A 42 -10.07 5.44 -15.14
CA GLY A 42 -10.88 5.96 -14.05
C GLY A 42 -11.03 4.93 -12.92
N ALA A 43 -12.14 5.04 -12.21
CA ALA A 43 -12.39 4.25 -11.02
C ALA A 43 -13.74 3.54 -11.06
N THR A 44 -13.84 2.45 -10.33
CA THR A 44 -15.03 1.61 -10.25
C THR A 44 -15.31 1.19 -8.81
N THR A 45 -16.47 0.55 -8.61
CA THR A 45 -16.88 0.05 -7.30
C THR A 45 -16.04 -1.17 -6.91
N PRO A 46 -15.73 -1.32 -5.61
CA PRO A 46 -15.03 -2.50 -5.12
C PRO A 46 -15.92 -3.74 -5.14
N THR A 47 -15.34 -4.90 -5.46
CA THR A 47 -15.99 -6.22 -5.33
C THR A 47 -16.24 -6.55 -3.86
N PRO A 48 -17.13 -7.51 -3.54
CA PRO A 48 -17.34 -7.95 -2.16
C PRO A 48 -16.06 -8.36 -1.43
N GLU A 49 -15.11 -8.97 -2.13
CA GLU A 49 -13.79 -9.34 -1.59
C GLU A 49 -12.94 -8.11 -1.30
N GLU A 50 -12.91 -7.13 -2.20
CA GLU A 50 -12.15 -5.89 -2.03
C GLU A 50 -12.73 -5.04 -0.88
N GLN A 51 -14.05 -5.07 -0.68
CA GLN A 51 -14.72 -4.41 0.44
C GLN A 51 -14.32 -4.98 1.80
N LYS A 52 -13.98 -6.28 1.90
CA LYS A 52 -13.43 -6.86 3.14
C LYS A 52 -12.11 -6.20 3.54
N GLY A 53 -11.33 -5.72 2.57
CA GLY A 53 -10.13 -4.91 2.78
C GLY A 53 -10.42 -3.42 3.05
N MET A 54 -11.69 -3.05 3.26
CA MET A 54 -12.16 -1.66 3.41
C MET A 54 -11.75 -0.77 2.24
N ALA A 55 -11.71 -1.32 1.02
CA ALA A 55 -11.50 -0.51 -0.16
C ALA A 55 -12.72 0.39 -0.40
N GLY A 56 -12.51 1.70 -0.45
CA GLY A 56 -13.57 2.66 -0.78
C GLY A 56 -13.76 2.83 -2.30
N GLN A 57 -12.67 2.66 -3.05
CA GLN A 57 -12.63 2.82 -4.50
C GLN A 57 -11.58 1.88 -5.11
N VAL A 58 -11.78 1.53 -6.38
CA VAL A 58 -10.82 0.75 -7.16
C VAL A 58 -10.43 1.51 -8.40
N GLU A 59 -9.15 1.82 -8.55
CA GLU A 59 -8.62 2.40 -9.76
C GLU A 59 -8.48 1.29 -10.82
N VAL A 60 -8.87 1.57 -12.07
CA VAL A 60 -8.79 0.61 -13.18
C VAL A 60 -7.80 1.12 -14.20
N TYR A 61 -6.90 0.23 -14.62
CA TYR A 61 -5.86 0.52 -15.58
C TYR A 61 -5.93 -0.45 -16.75
N ARG A 62 -5.75 0.04 -17.98
CA ARG A 62 -5.67 -0.79 -19.19
C ARG A 62 -4.23 -0.86 -19.67
N CYS A 63 -3.73 -2.07 -19.89
CA CYS A 63 -2.41 -2.25 -20.49
C CYS A 63 -2.42 -1.84 -21.96
N THR A 64 -1.43 -1.05 -22.39
CA THR A 64 -1.30 -0.61 -23.78
C THR A 64 -0.68 -1.68 -24.70
N VAL A 65 -0.16 -2.77 -24.12
CA VAL A 65 0.51 -3.85 -24.86
C VAL A 65 -0.43 -5.03 -25.10
N CYS A 66 -1.05 -5.57 -24.05
CA CYS A 66 -1.95 -6.72 -24.16
C CYS A 66 -3.44 -6.38 -24.05
N GLY A 67 -3.80 -5.13 -23.77
CA GLY A 67 -5.19 -4.69 -23.62
C GLY A 67 -5.88 -5.14 -22.32
N SER A 68 -5.26 -5.99 -21.50
CA SER A 68 -5.84 -6.48 -20.25
C SER A 68 -6.09 -5.36 -19.24
N LEU A 69 -7.14 -5.52 -18.44
CA LEU A 69 -7.45 -4.62 -17.33
C LEU A 69 -6.76 -5.07 -16.06
N THR A 70 -6.27 -4.11 -15.28
CA THR A 70 -5.70 -4.30 -13.95
C THR A 70 -6.47 -3.44 -12.97
N ARG A 71 -6.91 -4.05 -11.87
CA ARG A 71 -7.62 -3.38 -10.78
C ARG A 71 -6.61 -3.05 -9.69
N TYR A 72 -6.71 -1.85 -9.12
CA TYR A 72 -5.94 -1.43 -7.97
C TYR A 72 -6.87 -0.91 -6.87
N PRO A 73 -7.29 -1.77 -5.93
CA PRO A 73 -8.14 -1.37 -4.81
C PRO A 73 -7.39 -0.49 -3.82
N ARG A 74 -8.01 0.62 -3.41
CA ARG A 74 -7.49 1.54 -2.39
C ARG A 74 -7.87 1.05 -1.00
N TYR A 75 -7.15 0.05 -0.50
CA TYR A 75 -7.42 -0.58 0.78
C TYR A 75 -7.16 0.34 1.97
N ASN A 76 -8.11 0.39 2.91
CA ASN A 76 -7.93 1.06 4.19
C ASN A 76 -7.68 0.07 5.35
N HIS A 77 -7.89 -1.23 5.14
CA HIS A 77 -7.63 -2.22 6.16
C HIS A 77 -6.12 -2.55 6.25
N PRO A 78 -5.46 -2.31 7.39
CA PRO A 78 -4.02 -2.49 7.54
C PRO A 78 -3.51 -3.90 7.16
N VAL A 79 -4.27 -4.96 7.50
CA VAL A 79 -3.87 -6.34 7.16
C VAL A 79 -3.84 -6.55 5.65
N ALA A 80 -4.76 -5.96 4.89
CA ALA A 80 -4.72 -6.03 3.43
C ALA A 80 -3.44 -5.36 2.89
N LEU A 81 -3.03 -4.24 3.50
CA LEU A 81 -1.81 -3.52 3.15
C LEU A 81 -0.51 -4.27 3.50
N LEU A 82 -0.53 -5.15 4.50
CA LEU A 82 0.59 -6.07 4.78
C LEU A 82 0.78 -7.11 3.67
N HIS A 83 -0.30 -7.46 2.96
CA HIS A 83 -0.27 -8.37 1.82
C HIS A 83 0.09 -7.65 0.52
N THR A 84 -0.54 -6.52 0.21
CA THR A 84 -0.31 -5.80 -1.05
C THR A 84 1.02 -5.06 -1.07
N ARG A 85 1.52 -4.64 0.10
CA ARG A 85 2.81 -3.97 0.29
C ARG A 85 3.06 -2.82 -0.68
N SER A 86 2.00 -2.12 -1.07
CA SER A 86 2.10 -1.02 -2.01
C SER A 86 0.95 -0.03 -1.86
N GLY A 87 1.18 1.20 -2.30
CA GLY A 87 0.21 2.29 -2.21
C GLY A 87 0.83 3.66 -2.33
N ARG A 88 0.02 4.68 -2.06
CA ARG A 88 0.48 6.08 -1.96
C ARG A 88 0.63 6.44 -0.48
N CYS A 89 0.72 7.72 -0.16
CA CYS A 89 0.97 8.20 1.21
C CYS A 89 -0.06 7.68 2.24
N GLY A 90 -1.34 7.60 1.89
CA GLY A 90 -2.40 7.14 2.80
C GLY A 90 -2.20 5.67 3.22
N GLU A 91 -2.01 4.77 2.26
CA GLU A 91 -1.76 3.35 2.55
C GLU A 91 -0.41 3.15 3.25
N TRP A 92 0.61 3.92 2.84
CA TRP A 92 1.93 3.88 3.46
C TRP A 92 1.85 4.23 4.95
N ALA A 93 1.22 5.37 5.28
CA ALA A 93 1.08 5.84 6.66
C ALA A 93 0.24 4.88 7.51
N ASN A 94 -0.86 4.39 6.96
CA ASN A 94 -1.75 3.45 7.64
C ASN A 94 -1.02 2.13 7.99
N CYS A 95 -0.37 1.51 7.01
CA CYS A 95 0.38 0.28 7.21
C CYS A 95 1.60 0.47 8.12
N PHE A 96 2.35 1.56 7.96
CA PHE A 96 3.48 1.88 8.84
C PHE A 96 3.03 2.09 10.29
N CYS A 97 1.91 2.80 10.52
CA CYS A 97 1.37 2.98 11.87
C CYS A 97 1.07 1.64 12.53
N LEU A 98 0.47 0.67 11.82
CA LEU A 98 0.26 -0.67 12.37
C LEU A 98 1.58 -1.34 12.78
N VAL A 99 2.58 -1.33 11.89
CA VAL A 99 3.86 -1.98 12.15
C VAL A 99 4.62 -1.32 13.31
N ALA A 100 4.61 0.02 13.38
CA ALA A 100 5.22 0.72 14.50
C ALA A 100 4.48 0.45 15.83
N ARG A 101 3.15 0.40 15.81
CA ARG A 101 2.35 0.02 16.99
C ARG A 101 2.63 -1.42 17.44
N SER A 102 2.79 -2.36 16.52
CA SER A 102 3.08 -3.77 16.87
C SER A 102 4.47 -3.97 17.48
N LEU A 103 5.41 -3.06 17.22
CA LEU A 103 6.73 -3.02 17.84
C LEU A 103 6.76 -2.27 19.19
N GLY A 104 5.60 -1.82 19.69
CA GLY A 104 5.45 -1.19 21.00
C GLY A 104 5.68 0.33 21.01
N PHE A 105 5.80 0.97 19.85
CA PHE A 105 5.89 2.43 19.78
C PHE A 105 4.52 3.09 20.08
N GLU A 106 4.55 4.26 20.72
CA GLU A 106 3.39 5.15 20.74
C GLU A 106 3.28 5.86 19.39
N VAL A 107 2.15 5.68 18.69
CA VAL A 107 1.93 6.23 17.35
C VAL A 107 0.57 6.90 17.29
N ARG A 108 0.49 8.02 16.57
CA ARG A 108 -0.75 8.70 16.22
C ARG A 108 -0.86 8.73 14.70
N HIS A 109 -2.02 8.32 14.19
CA HIS A 109 -2.34 8.49 12.77
C HIS A 109 -2.92 9.90 12.57
N VAL A 110 -2.21 10.75 11.82
CA VAL A 110 -2.60 12.14 11.56
C VAL A 110 -3.16 12.21 10.13
N ILE A 111 -4.37 12.74 10.01
CA ILE A 111 -5.15 12.87 8.76
C ILE A 111 -5.29 14.35 8.42
#